data_AF-T0QAL1-F1
#
_entry.id   AF-T0QAL1-F1
#
_cell.length_a   1.000
_cell.length_b   1.000
_cell.length_c   1.000
_cell.angle_alpha   90.00
_cell.angle_beta   90.00
_cell.angle_gamma   90.00
#
_symmetry.space_group_name_H-M   'P 1'
#
loop_
_entity.id
_entity.type
_entity.pdbx_description
1 polymer ?
#
loop_
_entity_poly.entity_id
_entity_poly.type
_entity_poly.pdbx_seq_one_letter_code
_entity_poly.pdbx_strand_id
1 'polypeptide(L)'
;MMEAAAVADAPYVDDDGDASWGPFVVFPRISIDDCKLWYWEHDLEFPRWSFEPLADDPSFGRLEVFSDCTLLHQHTHRVVTALVLNEMVRTIATVNMHLCLGTTMSMVPSGLGVRGDVLHGGEGEPYSTLVLDVFCKNESLASLRATLARWMDGTSIFMRSRRYVLVLHVRGQPVEEVEFGFDKPVRAGLAVSFPLGLIYKGLTRPPVELLGHEDDLIRLDLMLLRQLIAQPP
;
A
#
# COMPACT_ATOMS: atom_id res chain seq x y z
N MET A 1 10.07 -6.87 -28.93
CA MET A 1 9.10 -5.94 -28.31
C MET A 1 7.90 -6.80 -27.94
N MET A 2 7.74 -7.18 -26.68
CA MET A 2 6.53 -7.90 -26.24
C MET A 2 5.37 -6.91 -26.30
N GLU A 3 4.35 -7.24 -27.07
CA GLU A 3 3.12 -6.45 -27.16
C GLU A 3 2.44 -6.47 -25.79
N ALA A 4 2.08 -5.30 -25.25
CA ALA A 4 1.43 -5.23 -23.96
C ALA A 4 0.03 -5.86 -24.07
N ALA A 5 -0.24 -6.92 -23.29
CA ALA A 5 -1.54 -7.60 -23.32
C ALA A 5 -2.69 -6.61 -23.09
N ALA A 6 -3.67 -6.61 -23.99
CA ALA A 6 -4.80 -5.68 -23.94
C ALA A 6 -5.77 -6.07 -22.83
N VAL A 7 -6.52 -5.10 -22.31
CA VAL A 7 -7.55 -5.32 -21.27
C VAL A 7 -8.57 -6.39 -21.67
N ALA A 8 -8.89 -6.48 -22.96
CA ALA A 8 -9.80 -7.49 -23.50
C ALA A 8 -9.25 -8.93 -23.47
N ASP A 9 -7.94 -9.09 -23.32
CA ASP A 9 -7.27 -10.40 -23.31
C ASP A 9 -7.13 -10.97 -21.88
N ALA A 10 -7.69 -10.29 -20.88
CA ALA A 10 -7.65 -10.76 -19.51
C ALA A 10 -8.49 -12.05 -19.36
N PRO A 11 -7.94 -13.11 -18.74
CA PRO A 11 -8.64 -14.38 -18.56
C PRO A 11 -9.82 -14.30 -17.60
N TYR A 12 -9.85 -13.30 -16.71
CA TYR A 12 -10.86 -13.15 -15.68
C TYR A 12 -11.39 -11.72 -15.59
N VAL A 13 -12.56 -11.61 -14.99
CA VAL A 13 -13.12 -10.36 -14.45
C VAL A 13 -13.21 -10.55 -12.94
N ASP A 14 -12.68 -9.60 -12.16
CA ASP A 14 -12.74 -9.68 -10.70
C ASP A 14 -14.09 -9.21 -10.13
N ASP A 15 -14.24 -9.32 -8.81
CA ASP A 15 -15.47 -8.97 -8.09
C ASP A 15 -15.86 -7.50 -8.22
N ASP A 16 -14.91 -6.63 -8.57
CA ASP A 16 -15.13 -5.20 -8.79
C ASP A 16 -15.45 -4.89 -10.27
N GLY A 17 -15.53 -5.93 -11.12
CA GLY A 17 -15.85 -5.82 -12.55
C GLY A 17 -14.66 -5.46 -13.44
N ASP A 18 -13.43 -5.49 -12.90
CA ASP A 18 -12.22 -5.13 -13.65
C ASP A 18 -11.57 -6.36 -14.29
N ALA A 19 -10.91 -6.13 -15.42
CA ALA A 19 -10.07 -7.14 -16.07
C ALA A 19 -8.95 -7.59 -15.12
N SER A 20 -8.83 -8.90 -14.94
CA SER A 20 -7.87 -9.51 -14.04
C SER A 20 -7.10 -10.63 -14.73
N TRP A 21 -5.79 -10.59 -14.57
CA TRP A 21 -4.89 -11.67 -14.99
C TRP A 21 -4.61 -12.67 -13.86
N GLY A 22 -4.99 -12.31 -12.61
CA GLY A 22 -4.69 -13.07 -11.41
C GLY A 22 -3.19 -13.13 -11.06
N PRO A 23 -2.86 -13.52 -9.82
CA PRO A 23 -1.48 -13.80 -9.44
C PRO A 23 -0.91 -14.98 -10.22
N PHE A 24 0.41 -14.98 -10.43
CA PHE A 24 1.12 -16.16 -10.88
C PHE A 24 1.48 -17.02 -9.66
N VAL A 25 0.88 -18.21 -9.56
CA VAL A 25 1.22 -19.17 -8.51
C VAL A 25 2.54 -19.86 -8.88
N VAL A 26 3.62 -19.52 -8.18
CA VAL A 26 4.95 -20.12 -8.39
C VAL A 26 5.00 -21.49 -7.73
N PHE A 27 4.55 -21.58 -6.48
CA PHE A 27 4.41 -22.84 -5.76
C PHE A 27 2.98 -22.98 -5.25
N PRO A 28 2.22 -24.00 -5.69
CA PRO A 28 0.88 -24.24 -5.19
C PRO A 28 0.87 -24.82 -3.77
N ARG A 29 2.02 -25.30 -3.27
CA ARG A 29 2.23 -25.73 -1.89
C ARG A 29 3.71 -25.59 -1.54
N ILE A 30 4.04 -24.74 -0.57
CA ILE A 30 5.38 -24.51 -0.04
C ILE A 30 5.30 -24.33 1.47
N SER A 31 6.31 -24.77 2.22
CA SER A 31 6.39 -24.49 3.65
C SER A 31 6.77 -23.02 3.89
N ILE A 32 6.48 -22.49 5.08
CA ILE A 32 6.88 -21.11 5.42
C ILE A 32 8.40 -20.90 5.40
N ASP A 33 9.18 -21.92 5.80
CA ASP A 33 10.64 -21.84 5.86
C ASP A 33 11.26 -21.91 4.47
N ASP A 34 10.73 -22.76 3.60
CA ASP A 34 11.15 -22.81 2.19
C ASP A 34 10.76 -21.53 1.45
N CYS A 35 9.61 -20.95 1.78
CA CYS A 35 9.19 -19.65 1.23
C CYS A 35 10.16 -18.53 1.63
N LYS A 36 10.62 -18.53 2.89
CA LYS A 36 11.67 -17.59 3.34
C LYS A 36 12.94 -17.81 2.55
N LEU A 37 13.40 -19.05 2.38
CA LEU A 37 14.61 -19.34 1.61
C LEU A 37 14.49 -18.83 0.17
N TRP A 38 13.35 -19.10 -0.48
CA TRP A 38 13.08 -18.60 -1.83
C TRP A 38 13.15 -17.07 -1.91
N TYR A 39 12.59 -16.37 -0.92
CA TYR A 39 12.69 -14.91 -0.85
C TYR A 39 14.15 -14.44 -0.83
N TRP A 40 15.00 -15.03 0.02
CA TRP A 40 16.41 -14.66 0.10
C TRP A 40 17.16 -14.87 -1.22
N GLU A 41 16.76 -15.84 -2.04
CA GLU A 41 17.39 -16.14 -3.33
C GLU A 41 16.89 -15.23 -4.47
N HIS A 42 15.66 -14.70 -4.37
CA HIS A 42 14.96 -14.04 -5.48
C HIS A 42 14.38 -12.64 -5.19
N ASP A 43 14.65 -12.04 -4.03
CA ASP A 43 14.09 -10.75 -3.58
C ASP A 43 14.15 -9.61 -4.62
N LEU A 44 15.21 -9.57 -5.42
CA LEU A 44 15.38 -8.54 -6.46
C LEU A 44 14.67 -8.86 -7.79
N GLU A 45 14.37 -10.13 -8.05
CA GLU A 45 13.76 -10.60 -9.29
C GLU A 45 12.24 -10.52 -9.23
N PHE A 46 11.66 -10.75 -8.05
CA PHE A 46 10.22 -10.73 -7.83
C PHE A 46 9.90 -9.82 -6.65
N PRO A 47 9.93 -8.49 -6.85
CA PRO A 47 9.75 -7.53 -5.77
C PRO A 47 8.35 -7.58 -5.14
N ARG A 48 7.39 -8.26 -5.79
CA ARG A 48 6.01 -8.33 -5.34
C ARG A 48 5.48 -9.75 -5.33
N TRP A 49 5.36 -10.30 -4.12
CA TRP A 49 4.89 -11.65 -3.88
C TRP A 49 4.06 -11.70 -2.58
N SER A 50 3.32 -12.79 -2.38
CA SER A 50 2.66 -13.08 -1.12
C SER A 50 2.65 -14.57 -0.83
N PHE A 51 2.65 -14.90 0.45
CA PHE A 51 2.39 -16.25 0.94
C PHE A 51 0.95 -16.32 1.44
N GLU A 52 0.14 -17.16 0.81
CA GLU A 52 -1.24 -17.41 1.22
C GLU A 52 -1.33 -18.77 1.92
N PRO A 53 -1.58 -18.81 3.25
CA PRO A 53 -1.67 -20.07 3.98
C PRO A 53 -2.80 -20.96 3.43
N LEU A 54 -2.56 -22.27 3.38
CA LEU A 54 -3.59 -23.25 3.02
C LEU A 54 -4.58 -23.43 4.18
N ALA A 55 -5.87 -23.51 3.86
CA ALA A 55 -6.92 -23.60 4.87
C ALA A 55 -6.88 -24.92 5.67
N ASP A 56 -6.42 -26.00 5.06
CA ASP A 56 -6.27 -27.32 5.67
C ASP A 56 -4.98 -27.46 6.50
N ASP A 57 -3.95 -26.68 6.19
CA ASP A 57 -2.65 -26.74 6.86
C ASP A 57 -1.91 -25.40 6.80
N PRO A 58 -2.02 -24.55 7.84
CA PRO A 58 -1.39 -23.23 7.87
C PRO A 58 0.14 -23.25 7.88
N SER A 59 0.78 -24.41 8.07
CA SER A 59 2.24 -24.53 7.95
C SER A 59 2.73 -24.54 6.50
N PHE A 60 1.79 -24.72 5.56
CA PHE A 60 2.00 -24.62 4.13
C PHE A 60 1.14 -23.50 3.54
N GLY A 61 1.57 -23.00 2.39
CA GLY A 61 0.86 -21.97 1.67
C GLY A 61 1.12 -22.04 0.18
N ARG A 62 0.46 -21.14 -0.55
CA ARG A 62 0.75 -20.82 -1.93
C ARG A 62 1.72 -19.65 -1.96
N LEU A 63 2.79 -19.77 -2.76
CA LEU A 63 3.60 -18.62 -3.14
C LEU A 63 3.03 -18.01 -4.42
N GLU A 64 2.53 -16.80 -4.29
CA GLU A 64 1.97 -16.01 -5.38
C GLU A 64 2.91 -14.86 -5.72
N VAL A 65 3.20 -14.67 -7.01
CA VAL A 65 3.93 -13.51 -7.52
C VAL A 65 2.97 -12.66 -8.33
N PHE A 66 2.96 -11.36 -8.05
CA PHE A 66 2.16 -10.41 -8.80
C PHE A 66 3.02 -9.81 -9.90
N SER A 67 2.45 -9.68 -11.11
CA SER A 67 3.15 -9.12 -12.28
C SER A 67 3.84 -7.80 -11.95
N ASP A 68 4.94 -7.55 -12.68
CA ASP A 68 5.75 -6.34 -12.57
C ASP A 68 4.94 -5.05 -12.53
N CYS A 69 5.35 -4.21 -11.59
CA CYS A 69 4.85 -2.87 -11.46
C CYS A 69 5.32 -2.01 -12.65
N THR A 70 4.38 -1.71 -13.56
CA THR A 70 4.61 -0.75 -14.66
C THR A 70 5.17 0.59 -14.17
N LEU A 71 5.77 1.37 -15.10
CA LEU A 71 6.23 2.74 -14.83
C LEU A 71 5.13 3.63 -14.22
N LEU A 72 3.86 3.41 -14.59
CA LEU A 72 2.74 4.14 -14.01
C LEU A 72 2.57 3.84 -12.52
N HIS A 73 2.73 2.58 -12.08
CA HIS A 73 2.63 2.21 -10.67
C HIS A 73 3.78 2.85 -9.88
N GLN A 74 5.00 2.79 -10.41
CA GLN A 74 6.18 3.41 -9.79
C GLN A 74 6.03 4.94 -9.69
N HIS A 75 5.55 5.58 -10.75
CA HIS A 75 5.27 7.03 -10.76
C HIS A 75 4.20 7.41 -9.75
N THR A 76 3.09 6.69 -9.75
CA THR A 76 1.98 6.90 -8.82
C THR A 76 2.46 6.78 -7.37
N HIS A 77 3.30 5.78 -7.10
CA HIS A 77 3.89 5.58 -5.79
C HIS A 77 4.73 6.77 -5.35
N ARG A 78 5.62 7.27 -6.22
CA ARG A 78 6.44 8.47 -5.98
C ARG A 78 5.57 9.71 -5.73
N VAL A 79 4.51 9.90 -6.51
CA VAL A 79 3.59 11.03 -6.35
C VAL A 79 2.88 11.00 -5.00
N VAL A 80 2.28 9.87 -4.63
CA VAL A 80 1.57 9.73 -3.34
C VAL A 80 2.54 9.96 -2.18
N THR A 81 3.72 9.32 -2.23
CA THR A 81 4.76 9.48 -1.21
C THR A 81 5.19 10.93 -1.07
N ALA A 82 5.46 11.61 -2.19
CA ALA A 82 5.87 13.01 -2.19
C ALA A 82 4.78 13.93 -1.64
N LEU A 83 3.51 13.70 -1.97
CA LEU A 83 2.40 14.49 -1.43
C LEU A 83 2.28 14.36 0.09
N VAL A 84 2.33 13.12 0.60
CA VAL A 84 2.27 12.89 2.06
C VAL A 84 3.46 13.55 2.76
N LEU A 85 4.68 13.34 2.27
CA LEU A 85 5.87 13.93 2.88
C LEU A 85 5.85 15.46 2.82
N ASN A 86 5.38 16.06 1.73
CA ASN A 86 5.27 17.51 1.60
C ASN A 86 4.27 18.10 2.60
N GLU A 87 3.12 17.45 2.81
CA GLU A 87 2.14 17.88 3.82
C GLU A 87 2.71 17.75 5.24
N MET A 88 3.47 16.68 5.51
CA MET A 88 4.18 16.54 6.78
C MET A 88 5.22 17.65 6.96
N VAL A 89 6.09 17.92 5.98
CA VAL A 89 7.13 18.97 6.07
C VAL A 89 6.54 20.37 6.23
N ARG A 90 5.37 20.63 5.62
CA ARG A 90 4.64 21.89 5.79
C ARG A 90 4.13 22.10 7.21
N THR A 91 3.75 21.01 7.87
CA THR A 91 3.19 21.03 9.23
C THR A 91 4.31 21.02 10.26
N ILE A 92 5.24 20.07 10.12
CA ILE A 92 6.41 19.87 10.97
C ILE A 92 7.67 19.97 10.11
N ALA A 93 8.43 21.04 10.28
CA ALA A 93 9.55 21.41 9.39
C ALA A 93 10.61 20.29 9.18
N THR A 94 10.68 19.33 10.10
CA THR A 94 11.60 18.19 10.03
C THR A 94 10.82 16.88 10.09
N VAL A 95 10.95 16.06 9.04
CA VAL A 95 10.38 14.72 8.97
C VAL A 95 11.50 13.70 8.98
N ASN A 96 11.60 12.91 10.05
CA ASN A 96 12.60 11.84 10.16
C ASN A 96 11.92 10.48 10.08
N MET A 97 11.87 9.94 8.87
CA MET A 97 11.22 8.67 8.54
C MET A 97 12.22 7.77 7.81
N HIS A 98 12.16 6.47 8.10
CA HIS A 98 12.84 5.44 7.35
C HIS A 98 11.87 4.78 6.37
N LEU A 99 12.37 4.57 5.15
CA LEU A 99 11.68 3.76 4.17
C LEU A 99 11.98 2.29 4.45
N CYS A 100 10.95 1.52 4.78
CA CYS A 100 11.04 0.08 4.84
C CYS A 100 10.62 -0.47 3.47
N LEU A 101 11.61 -0.99 2.74
CA LEU A 101 11.40 -1.68 1.47
C LEU A 101 11.01 -3.14 1.78
N GLY A 102 9.86 -3.54 1.28
CA GLY A 102 9.34 -4.91 1.24
C GLY A 102 8.39 -5.03 0.04
N THR A 103 7.50 -6.04 0.04
CA THR A 103 6.48 -6.18 -1.02
C THR A 103 5.54 -4.98 -1.13
N THR A 104 5.44 -4.20 -0.05
CA THR A 104 4.79 -2.90 0.02
C THR A 104 5.76 -1.87 0.59
N MET A 105 5.74 -0.64 0.08
CA MET A 105 6.52 0.45 0.65
C MET A 105 5.86 0.97 1.93
N SER A 106 6.61 1.01 3.02
CA SER A 106 6.12 1.58 4.27
C SER A 106 7.09 2.62 4.83
N MET A 107 6.53 3.59 5.54
CA MET A 107 7.29 4.67 6.15
C MET A 107 7.14 4.59 7.66
N VAL A 108 8.28 4.58 8.34
CA VAL A 108 8.38 4.36 9.77
C VAL A 108 9.13 5.52 10.40
N PRO A 109 8.59 6.21 11.41
CA PRO A 109 9.33 7.24 12.13
C PRO A 109 10.63 6.70 12.72
N SER A 110 11.70 7.47 12.62
CA SER A 110 12.96 7.13 13.29
C SER A 110 12.74 6.98 14.80
N GLY A 111 13.23 5.87 15.35
CA GLY A 111 13.05 5.52 16.76
C GLY A 111 11.81 4.68 17.07
N LEU A 112 10.94 4.42 16.09
CA LEU A 112 9.89 3.42 16.23
C LEU A 112 10.51 2.05 15.94
N GLY A 113 10.63 1.22 16.97
CA GLY A 113 11.12 -0.14 16.80
C GLY A 113 10.04 -1.03 16.21
N VAL A 114 9.96 -1.17 14.88
CA VAL A 114 9.11 -2.16 14.21
C VAL A 114 9.65 -3.55 14.55
N ARG A 115 8.93 -4.27 15.41
CA ARG A 115 9.34 -5.58 15.94
C ARG A 115 8.36 -6.72 15.62
N GLY A 116 7.24 -6.42 14.98
CA GLY A 116 6.26 -7.41 14.58
C GLY A 116 6.74 -8.25 13.40
N ASP A 117 6.49 -9.55 13.47
CA ASP A 117 6.48 -10.41 12.28
C ASP A 117 5.24 -10.04 11.45
N VAL A 118 5.46 -9.54 10.23
CA VAL A 118 4.41 -9.14 9.28
C VAL A 118 3.42 -10.29 9.02
N LEU A 119 3.85 -11.54 9.21
CA LEU A 119 3.02 -12.73 9.05
C LEU A 119 2.14 -13.03 10.28
N HIS A 120 2.44 -12.48 11.45
CA HIS A 120 1.72 -12.79 12.69
C HIS A 120 0.49 -11.93 12.95
N GLY A 121 0.33 -10.76 12.29
CA GLY A 121 -0.93 -10.02 12.18
C GLY A 121 -1.72 -9.74 13.48
N GLY A 122 -1.10 -9.93 14.64
CA GLY A 122 -1.75 -9.92 15.94
C GLY A 122 -1.76 -8.54 16.60
N GLU A 123 -2.60 -8.40 17.64
CA GLU A 123 -2.60 -7.23 18.52
C GLU A 123 -1.32 -7.20 19.37
N GLY A 124 -0.51 -6.14 19.24
CA GLY A 124 0.50 -5.81 20.27
C GLY A 124 1.91 -5.41 19.82
N GLU A 125 2.24 -5.43 18.53
CA GLU A 125 3.59 -5.07 18.05
C GLU A 125 3.49 -3.96 16.98
N PRO A 126 4.40 -2.97 16.93
CA PRO A 126 4.23 -1.81 16.06
C PRO A 126 4.42 -2.21 14.59
N TYR A 127 3.32 -2.24 13.84
CA TYR A 127 3.31 -2.17 12.39
C TYR A 127 3.82 -0.80 11.93
N SER A 128 4.27 -0.70 10.68
CA SER A 128 4.54 0.61 10.08
C SER A 128 3.32 1.52 10.25
N THR A 129 3.53 2.68 10.89
CA THR A 129 2.44 3.61 11.21
C THR A 129 1.83 4.24 9.95
N LEU A 130 2.59 4.26 8.86
CA LEU A 130 2.13 4.66 7.54
C LEU A 130 2.63 3.68 6.48
N VAL A 131 1.69 3.19 5.67
CA VAL A 131 1.91 2.22 4.60
C VAL A 131 1.37 2.86 3.34
N LEU A 132 2.15 2.90 2.28
CA LEU A 132 1.71 3.47 1.00
C LEU A 132 1.85 2.40 -0.06
N ASP A 133 0.73 1.93 -0.59
CA ASP A 133 0.74 0.86 -1.58
C ASP A 133 0.10 1.30 -2.91
N VAL A 134 0.63 0.80 -4.00
CA VAL A 134 0.07 0.99 -5.33
C VAL A 134 0.06 -0.38 -5.97
N PHE A 135 -1.13 -0.97 -6.07
CA PHE A 135 -1.26 -2.32 -6.60
C PHE A 135 -1.00 -2.35 -8.10
N CYS A 136 -0.38 -3.44 -8.51
CA CYS A 136 0.07 -3.72 -9.86
C CYS A 136 -0.98 -4.56 -10.60
N LYS A 137 -0.72 -4.85 -11.87
CA LYS A 137 -1.73 -5.30 -12.85
C LYS A 137 -2.51 -6.56 -12.43
N ASN A 138 -1.89 -7.43 -11.65
CA ASN A 138 -2.40 -8.76 -11.32
C ASN A 138 -3.04 -8.84 -9.94
N GLU A 139 -3.12 -7.72 -9.23
CA GLU A 139 -3.80 -7.66 -7.95
C GLU A 139 -5.24 -7.15 -8.11
N SER A 140 -6.11 -7.55 -7.19
CA SER A 140 -7.50 -7.12 -7.15
C SER A 140 -7.73 -6.13 -5.99
N LEU A 141 -8.77 -5.31 -6.11
CA LEU A 141 -9.19 -4.42 -5.05
C LEU A 141 -9.77 -5.20 -3.84
N ALA A 142 -10.37 -6.38 -4.06
CA ALA A 142 -10.71 -7.31 -2.98
C ALA A 142 -9.47 -7.80 -2.20
N SER A 143 -8.42 -8.22 -2.90
CA SER A 143 -7.14 -8.63 -2.29
C SER A 143 -6.51 -7.47 -1.51
N LEU A 144 -6.62 -6.24 -2.01
CA LEU A 144 -6.21 -5.04 -1.27
C LEU A 144 -6.98 -4.92 0.03
N ARG A 145 -8.32 -4.89 -0.02
CA ARG A 145 -9.16 -4.74 1.18
C ARG A 145 -8.79 -5.78 2.22
N ALA A 146 -8.56 -7.03 1.79
CA ALA A 146 -8.10 -8.11 2.67
C ALA A 146 -6.69 -7.86 3.23
N THR A 147 -5.74 -7.39 2.42
CA THR A 147 -4.39 -7.01 2.89
C THR A 147 -4.45 -5.88 3.90
N LEU A 148 -5.17 -4.80 3.62
CA LEU A 148 -5.32 -3.66 4.53
C LEU A 148 -6.01 -4.07 5.84
N ALA A 149 -7.02 -4.94 5.78
CA ALA A 149 -7.68 -5.47 6.97
C ALA A 149 -6.74 -6.33 7.84
N ARG A 150 -5.78 -7.06 7.25
CA ARG A 150 -4.75 -7.81 8.01
C ARG A 150 -3.75 -6.88 8.70
N TRP A 151 -3.47 -5.73 8.10
CA TRP A 151 -2.49 -4.77 8.58
C TRP A 151 -3.15 -3.87 9.64
N MET A 152 -3.49 -4.44 10.78
CA MET A 152 -4.43 -3.89 11.77
C MET A 152 -4.03 -2.55 12.45
N ASP A 153 -3.02 -1.80 12.00
CA ASP A 153 -2.55 -0.59 12.69
C ASP A 153 -2.05 0.56 11.80
N GLY A 154 -2.15 0.45 10.47
CA GLY A 154 -1.55 1.42 9.54
C GLY A 154 -2.54 2.37 8.87
N THR A 155 -2.02 3.51 8.39
CA THR A 155 -2.63 4.28 7.30
C THR A 155 -2.27 3.64 5.98
N SER A 156 -3.23 3.40 5.09
CA SER A 156 -2.96 2.88 3.75
C SER A 156 -3.65 3.68 2.68
N ILE A 157 -3.05 3.75 1.49
CA ILE A 157 -3.57 4.43 0.28
C ILE A 157 -3.34 3.45 -0.86
N PHE A 158 -4.28 3.40 -1.81
CA PHE A 158 -4.25 2.52 -2.98
C PHE A 158 -4.57 3.31 -4.24
N MET A 159 -4.15 2.78 -5.40
CA MET A 159 -4.44 3.32 -6.73
C MET A 159 -4.44 2.24 -7.81
N ARG A 160 -5.54 2.10 -8.58
CA ARG A 160 -5.66 1.16 -9.71
C ARG A 160 -6.20 1.80 -10.98
N SER A 161 -5.41 1.69 -12.06
CA SER A 161 -5.71 2.03 -13.47
C SER A 161 -6.74 3.15 -13.72
N ARG A 162 -7.54 3.12 -14.79
CA ARG A 162 -8.40 4.23 -15.22
C ARG A 162 -9.44 4.70 -14.18
N ARG A 163 -9.80 3.84 -13.23
CA ARG A 163 -10.80 4.08 -12.18
C ARG A 163 -10.27 4.84 -10.98
N TYR A 164 -8.95 4.80 -10.70
CA TYR A 164 -8.29 5.36 -9.52
C TYR A 164 -9.17 5.31 -8.25
N VAL A 165 -9.11 4.22 -7.51
CA VAL A 165 -9.73 4.13 -6.18
C VAL A 165 -8.66 4.43 -5.15
N LEU A 166 -8.96 5.24 -4.14
CA LEU A 166 -8.16 5.39 -2.93
C LEU A 166 -8.91 4.74 -1.77
N VAL A 167 -8.23 3.87 -1.04
CA VAL A 167 -8.73 3.29 0.21
C VAL A 167 -7.87 3.81 1.35
N LEU A 168 -8.46 4.58 2.26
CA LEU A 168 -7.86 5.06 3.50
C LEU A 168 -8.36 4.22 4.67
N HIS A 169 -7.45 3.42 5.24
CA HIS A 169 -7.70 2.69 6.48
C HIS A 169 -7.02 3.44 7.62
N VAL A 170 -7.73 3.78 8.70
CA VAL A 170 -7.14 4.39 9.90
C VAL A 170 -7.57 3.59 11.12
N ARG A 171 -6.64 3.27 12.02
CA ARG A 171 -6.93 2.44 13.20
C ARG A 171 -8.09 3.03 14.02
N GLY A 172 -9.11 2.20 14.24
CA GLY A 172 -10.29 2.56 15.03
C GLY A 172 -11.25 3.53 14.34
N GLN A 173 -11.06 3.78 13.04
CA GLN A 173 -11.95 4.58 12.22
C GLN A 173 -12.59 3.71 11.13
N PRO A 174 -13.76 4.10 10.60
CA PRO A 174 -14.31 3.48 9.39
C PRO A 174 -13.33 3.61 8.22
N VAL A 175 -13.26 2.57 7.39
CA VAL A 175 -12.50 2.62 6.13
C VAL A 175 -13.18 3.61 5.19
N GLU A 176 -12.40 4.55 4.66
CA GLU A 176 -12.85 5.48 3.64
C GLU A 176 -12.37 4.99 2.27
N GLU A 177 -13.30 4.81 1.33
CA GLU A 177 -13.00 4.39 -0.05
C GLU A 177 -13.58 5.41 -1.02
N VAL A 178 -12.73 6.01 -1.86
CA VAL A 178 -13.10 7.08 -2.77
C VAL A 178 -12.60 6.77 -4.18
N GLU A 179 -13.52 6.67 -5.12
CA GLU A 179 -13.20 6.56 -6.55
C GLU A 179 -13.04 7.96 -7.17
N PHE A 180 -11.88 8.19 -7.79
CA PHE A 180 -11.49 9.50 -8.32
C PHE A 180 -10.82 9.41 -9.70
N GLY A 181 -11.15 8.36 -10.47
CA GLY A 181 -10.69 8.14 -11.85
C GLY A 181 -10.98 9.28 -12.81
N PHE A 182 -10.48 9.14 -14.05
CA PHE A 182 -10.73 10.13 -15.11
C PHE A 182 -12.20 10.15 -15.57
N ASP A 183 -12.88 9.02 -15.41
CA ASP A 183 -14.30 8.83 -15.72
C ASP A 183 -15.24 9.36 -14.61
N LYS A 184 -14.69 9.75 -13.45
CA LYS A 184 -15.46 10.27 -12.33
C LYS A 184 -15.38 11.80 -12.23
N PRO A 185 -16.51 12.48 -11.94
CA PRO A 185 -16.52 13.91 -11.67
C PRO A 185 -15.86 14.18 -10.32
N VAL A 186 -14.55 14.46 -10.32
CA VAL A 186 -13.83 14.91 -9.12
C VAL A 186 -14.05 16.41 -8.96
N ARG A 187 -14.66 16.81 -7.85
CA ARG A 187 -14.87 18.22 -7.49
C ARG A 187 -13.61 18.76 -6.82
N ALA A 188 -13.35 20.06 -7.01
CA ALA A 188 -12.32 20.76 -6.26
C ALA A 188 -12.59 20.63 -4.74
N GLY A 189 -11.55 20.30 -3.98
CA GLY A 189 -11.65 20.11 -2.53
C GLY A 189 -12.09 18.71 -2.10
N LEU A 190 -12.28 17.75 -3.02
CA LEU A 190 -12.38 16.34 -2.63
C LEU A 190 -11.00 15.85 -2.15
N ALA A 191 -10.93 15.41 -0.90
CA ALA A 191 -9.70 14.92 -0.31
C ALA A 191 -10.00 13.85 0.73
N VAL A 192 -9.02 12.98 0.94
CA VAL A 192 -8.95 12.13 2.12
C VAL A 192 -7.94 12.71 3.10
N SER A 193 -8.12 12.45 4.39
CA SER A 193 -7.23 12.99 5.40
C SER A 193 -7.15 12.16 6.66
N PHE A 194 -6.02 12.24 7.33
CA PHE A 194 -5.80 11.61 8.63
C PHE A 194 -4.91 12.51 9.52
N PRO A 195 -5.06 12.46 10.86
CA PRO A 195 -4.23 13.25 11.78
C PRO A 195 -2.75 12.87 11.72
N LEU A 196 -1.87 13.88 11.71
CA LEU A 196 -0.42 13.72 11.69
C LEU A 196 0.10 12.91 12.88
N GLY A 197 -0.48 13.12 14.07
CA GLY A 197 -0.08 12.43 15.30
C GLY A 197 -0.18 10.90 15.21
N LEU A 198 -1.01 10.36 14.32
CA LEU A 198 -1.12 8.92 14.12
C LEU A 198 0.16 8.31 13.54
N ILE A 199 0.90 9.06 12.72
CA ILE A 199 2.16 8.60 12.13
C ILE A 199 3.21 8.36 13.21
N TYR A 200 3.18 9.14 14.29
CA TYR A 200 4.15 9.07 15.39
C TYR A 200 3.68 8.25 16.58
N LYS A 201 2.50 7.61 16.47
CA LYS A 201 1.93 6.80 17.54
C LYS A 201 2.87 5.63 17.90
N GLY A 202 3.06 5.42 19.20
CA GLY A 202 3.95 4.36 19.72
C GLY A 202 5.40 4.79 19.92
N LEU A 203 5.80 6.00 19.50
CA LEU A 203 7.08 6.56 19.91
C LEU A 203 7.06 6.95 21.38
N THR A 204 8.05 6.47 22.14
CA THR A 204 8.28 6.91 23.53
C THR A 204 8.62 8.39 23.61
N ARG A 205 9.23 8.94 22.54
CA ARG A 205 9.61 10.35 22.42
C ARG A 205 9.31 10.83 20.99
N PRO A 206 8.09 11.32 20.71
CA PRO A 206 7.78 11.93 19.42
C PRO A 206 8.63 13.20 19.18
N PRO A 207 8.77 13.64 17.92
CA PRO A 207 9.45 14.91 17.61
C PRO A 207 8.84 16.07 18.39
N VAL A 208 9.67 17.01 18.87
CA VAL A 208 9.17 18.18 19.61
C VAL A 208 8.31 19.08 18.73
N GLU A 209 8.61 19.09 17.45
CA GLU A 209 7.89 19.82 16.40
C GLU A 209 6.46 19.33 16.22
N LEU A 210 6.13 18.10 16.66
CA LEU A 210 4.77 17.58 16.62
C LEU A 210 3.85 18.24 17.68
N LEU A 211 4.42 18.85 18.72
CA LEU A 211 3.64 19.41 19.83
C LEU A 211 2.72 20.55 19.36
N GLY A 212 1.41 20.36 19.54
CA GLY A 212 0.38 21.30 19.06
C GLY A 212 -0.04 21.08 17.61
N HIS A 213 0.53 20.08 16.94
CA HIS A 213 0.25 19.70 15.55
C HIS A 213 -0.25 18.24 15.44
N GLU A 214 -0.53 17.58 16.55
CA GLU A 214 -0.96 16.17 16.58
C GLU A 214 -2.26 15.95 15.79
N ASP A 215 -3.18 16.91 15.89
CA ASP A 215 -4.50 16.86 15.26
C ASP A 215 -4.52 17.53 13.87
N ASP A 216 -3.40 18.13 13.44
CA ASP A 216 -3.31 18.69 12.10
C ASP A 216 -3.43 17.58 11.06
N LEU A 217 -4.26 17.83 10.04
CA LEU A 217 -4.62 16.83 9.06
C LEU A 217 -3.61 16.78 7.92
N ILE A 218 -3.04 15.59 7.68
CA ILE A 218 -2.40 15.28 6.40
C ILE A 218 -3.50 15.08 5.38
N ARG A 219 -3.55 15.95 4.36
CA ARG A 219 -4.64 16.00 3.38
C ARG A 219 -4.14 15.65 1.98
N LEU A 220 -4.78 14.66 1.36
CA LEU A 220 -4.51 14.30 -0.03
C LEU A 220 -5.66 14.78 -0.92
N ASP A 221 -5.42 15.86 -1.66
CA ASP A 221 -6.36 16.36 -2.66
C ASP A 221 -6.40 15.40 -3.85
N LEU A 222 -7.57 14.79 -4.09
CA LEU A 222 -7.73 13.76 -5.11
C LEU A 222 -7.71 14.33 -6.54
N MET A 223 -8.06 15.61 -6.72
CA MET A 223 -7.95 16.28 -8.01
C MET A 223 -6.49 16.52 -8.38
N LEU A 224 -5.69 17.01 -7.42
CA LEU A 224 -4.25 17.20 -7.58
C LEU A 224 -3.55 15.86 -7.81
N LEU A 225 -3.86 14.84 -6.99
CA LEU A 225 -3.30 13.50 -7.13
C LEU A 225 -3.55 12.93 -8.54
N ARG A 226 -4.79 12.99 -9.01
CA ARG A 226 -5.14 12.57 -10.38
C ARG A 226 -4.33 13.31 -11.45
N GLN A 227 -4.17 14.63 -11.30
CA GLN A 227 -3.43 15.45 -12.27
C GLN A 227 -1.94 15.08 -12.31
N LEU A 228 -1.32 14.88 -11.14
CA LEU A 228 0.10 14.53 -11.04
C LEU A 228 0.39 13.13 -11.61
N ILE A 229 -0.52 12.18 -11.43
CA ILE A 229 -0.39 10.84 -12.00
C ILE A 229 -0.56 10.83 -13.52
N ALA A 230 -1.41 11.74 -14.04
CA ALA A 230 -1.60 11.91 -15.46
C ALA A 230 -0.35 12.47 -16.17
N GLN A 231 0.57 13.10 -15.42
CA GLN A 231 1.82 13.61 -15.98
C GLN A 231 2.72 12.43 -16.38
N PRO A 232 3.40 12.52 -17.53
CA PRO A 232 4.36 11.51 -17.92
C PRO A 232 5.48 11.41 -16.84
N PRO A 233 5.93 10.18 -16.52
CA PRO A 233 7.01 9.94 -15.57
C PRO A 233 8.37 10.48 -16.04
#